data_AF-A0A815UUQ7-F1
#
_entry.id   AF-A0A815UUQ7-F1
#
_cell.length_a   1.000
_cell.length_b   1.000
_cell.length_c   1.000
_cell.angle_alpha   90.00
_cell.angle_beta   90.00
_cell.angle_gamma   90.00
#
_symmetry.space_group_name_H-M   'P 1'
#
loop_
_entity.id
_entity.type
_entity.pdbx_description
1 polymer ?
#
loop_
_entity_poly.entity_id
_entity_poly.type
_entity_poly.pdbx_seq_one_letter_code
_entity_poly.pdbx_strand_id
1 'polypeptide(L)' 'MNRFSDIDCSFKKLPPVYGFLNAELVTIEKALQPIESQIANLPRFIKIAKKHCHYPSEHGLTHDESASIYIYT' A
#
# COMPACT_ATOMS: atom_id res chain seq x y z
N MET A 1 -13.86 18.08 20.15
CA MET A 1 -12.83 17.02 20.07
C MET A 1 -13.41 15.80 20.77
N ASN A 2 -13.76 14.75 20.02
CA ASN A 2 -14.29 13.52 20.61
C ASN A 2 -13.13 12.69 21.16
N ARG A 3 -13.31 12.08 22.34
CA ARG A 3 -12.28 11.22 22.95
C ARG A 3 -12.21 9.92 22.16
N PHE A 4 -11.04 9.28 22.11
CA PHE A 4 -10.86 7.99 21.43
C PHE A 4 -11.80 6.88 21.96
N SER A 5 -12.32 7.04 23.18
CA SER A 5 -13.33 6.19 23.82
C SER A 5 -14.75 6.34 23.26
N ASP A 6 -15.02 7.39 22.49
CA ASP A 6 -16.34 7.67 21.90
C ASP A 6 -16.49 7.00 20.50
N ILE A 7 -15.49 6.23 20.08
CA ILE A 7 -15.53 5.46 18.84
C ILE A 7 -16.38 4.22 19.10
N ASP A 8 -17.56 4.20 18.51
CA ASP A 8 -18.48 3.07 18.47
C ASP A 8 -17.77 1.82 17.89
N CYS A 9 -17.26 0.94 18.77
CA CYS A 9 -16.54 -0.30 18.46
C CYS A 9 -17.47 -1.42 17.92
N SER A 10 -18.56 -1.05 17.26
CA SER A 10 -19.38 -2.02 16.54
C SER A 10 -18.67 -2.47 15.26
N PHE A 11 -18.66 -3.77 14.99
CA PHE A 11 -18.15 -4.35 13.76
C PHE A 11 -19.05 -3.96 12.57
N LYS A 12 -18.92 -2.71 12.11
CA LYS A 12 -19.60 -2.22 10.91
C LYS A 12 -18.89 -2.81 9.70
N LYS A 13 -19.65 -3.42 8.79
CA LYS A 13 -19.12 -3.80 7.47
C LYS A 13 -18.61 -2.54 6.80
N LEU A 14 -17.30 -2.45 6.58
CA LEU A 14 -16.73 -1.37 5.80
C LEU A 14 -17.20 -1.50 4.36
N PRO A 15 -17.63 -0.40 3.71
CA PRO A 15 -17.92 -0.45 2.29
C PRO A 15 -16.63 -0.85 1.54
N PRO A 16 -16.74 -1.59 0.42
CA PRO A 16 -15.60 -1.82 -0.45
C PRO A 16 -14.92 -0.50 -0.80
N VAL A 17 -13.59 -0.48 -0.83
CA VAL A 17 -12.83 0.72 -1.24
C VAL A 17 -12.95 0.86 -2.76
N TYR A 18 -14.08 1.41 -3.22
CA TYR A 18 -14.38 1.57 -4.65
C TYR A 18 -13.39 2.47 -5.39
N GLY A 19 -12.66 3.32 -4.67
CA GLY A 19 -11.61 4.17 -5.24
C GLY A 19 -10.51 3.37 -5.96
N PHE A 20 -10.31 2.11 -5.60
CA PHE A 20 -9.34 1.24 -6.27
C PHE A 20 -9.81 0.74 -7.64
N LEU A 21 -11.13 0.57 -7.84
CA LEU A 21 -11.66 -0.02 -9.08
C LEU A 21 -11.36 0.83 -10.32
N ASN A 22 -11.30 2.15 -10.15
CA ASN A 22 -11.04 3.10 -11.23
C ASN A 22 -9.62 3.71 -11.12
N ALA A 23 -8.81 3.25 -10.18
CA ALA A 23 -7.45 3.75 -10.03
C ALA A 23 -6.57 3.21 -11.17
N GLU A 24 -5.78 4.10 -11.77
CA GLU A 24 -4.75 3.68 -12.71
C GLU A 24 -3.70 2.86 -11.97
N LEU A 25 -3.44 1.64 -12.44
CA LEU A 25 -2.34 0.83 -11.94
C LEU A 25 -1.03 1.46 -12.41
N VAL A 26 -0.30 2.02 -11.46
CA VAL A 26 1.00 2.67 -11.68
C VAL A 26 2.08 1.94 -10.89
N THR A 27 3.34 2.22 -11.21
CA THR A 27 4.46 1.68 -10.43
C THR A 27 4.41 2.20 -8.99
N ILE A 28 5.02 1.44 -8.08
CA ILE A 28 5.03 1.80 -6.66
C ILE A 28 5.74 3.13 -6.40
N GLU A 29 6.74 3.48 -7.22
CA GLU A 29 7.40 4.79 -7.18
C GLU A 29 6.43 5.94 -7.48
N LYS A 30 5.62 5.81 -8.53
CA LYS A 30 4.65 6.84 -8.93
C LYS A 30 3.51 6.95 -7.92
N ALA A 31 3.06 5.83 -7.35
CA ALA A 31 2.03 5.82 -6.32
C ALA A 31 2.49 6.54 -5.03
N LEU A 32 3.77 6.42 -4.68
CA LEU A 32 4.33 6.95 -3.44
C LEU A 32 4.91 8.37 -3.56
N GLN A 33 5.02 8.90 -4.79
CA GLN A 33 5.50 10.26 -5.06
C GLN A 33 4.83 11.35 -4.18
N PRO A 34 3.51 11.33 -3.91
CA PRO A 34 2.86 12.35 -3.07
C PRO A 34 3.37 12.42 -1.62
N ILE A 35 3.95 11.33 -1.12
CA ILE A 35 4.43 11.21 0.26
C ILE A 35 5.95 11.04 0.36
N GLU A 36 6.67 11.08 -0.77
CA GLU A 36 8.11 10.87 -0.82
C GLU A 36 8.90 11.84 0.07
N SER A 37 8.47 13.11 0.12
CA SER A 37 9.10 14.13 0.97
C SER A 37 8.83 13.93 2.47
N GLN A 38 7.80 13.15 2.82
CA GLN A 38 7.39 12.92 4.21
C GLN A 38 8.14 11.74 4.83
N ILE A 39 8.70 10.85 4.01
CA ILE A 39 9.35 9.62 4.44
C ILE A 39 10.80 9.62 3.98
N ALA A 40 11.72 9.86 4.91
CA ALA A 40 13.14 9.80 4.63
C ALA A 40 13.55 8.44 4.06
N ASN A 41 14.29 8.46 2.94
CA ASN A 41 14.77 7.26 2.24
C ASN A 41 13.67 6.35 1.66
N LEU A 42 12.46 6.86 1.38
CA LEU A 42 11.39 6.07 0.75
C LEU A 42 11.85 5.31 -0.53
N PRO A 43 12.62 5.90 -1.45
CA PRO A 43 13.12 5.16 -2.62
C PRO A 43 14.00 3.95 -2.26
N ARG A 44 14.73 4.02 -1.15
CA ARG A 44 15.54 2.88 -0.67
C ARG A 44 14.64 1.76 -0.16
N PHE A 45 13.58 2.08 0.58
CA PHE A 45 12.63 1.08 1.07
C PHE A 45 11.89 0.39 -0.07
N ILE A 46 11.49 1.14 -1.10
CA ILE A 46 10.91 0.57 -2.33
C ILE A 46 11.86 -0.46 -2.95
N LYS A 47 13.15 -0.13 -3.09
CA LYS A 47 14.15 -1.05 -3.64
C LYS A 47 14.32 -2.30 -2.79
N ILE A 48 14.31 -2.16 -1.47
CA ILE A 48 14.40 -3.30 -0.54
C ILE A 48 13.17 -4.20 -0.69
N ALA A 49 11.97 -3.63 -0.64
CA ALA A 49 10.72 -4.37 -0.80
C ALA A 49 10.72 -5.17 -2.10
N LYS A 50 11.06 -4.51 -3.21
CA LYS A 50 11.25 -5.16 -4.51
C LYS A 50 12.25 -6.33 -4.42
N LYS A 51 13.46 -6.10 -3.89
CA LYS A 51 14.50 -7.14 -3.80
C LYS A 51 14.06 -8.37 -3.00
N HIS A 52 13.19 -8.21 -2.00
CA HIS A 52 12.70 -9.31 -1.17
C HIS A 52 11.49 -10.04 -1.75
N CYS A 53 10.86 -9.49 -2.79
CA CYS A 53 9.76 -10.17 -3.49
C CYS A 53 10.32 -11.21 -4.46
N HIS A 54 9.75 -12.42 -4.41
CA HIS A 54 10.03 -13.43 -5.43
C HIS A 54 9.35 -13.04 -6.74
N TYR A 55 10.10 -13.05 -7.84
CA TYR A 55 9.56 -12.81 -9.18
C TYR A 55 10.15 -13.81 -10.20
N PRO A 56 9.32 -14.45 -11.04
CA PRO A 56 7.86 -14.31 -11.14
C PRO A 56 7.14 -14.84 -9.90
N SER A 57 6.08 -14.14 -9.48
CA SER A 57 5.30 -14.56 -8.31
C SER A 57 4.50 -15.83 -8.64
N GLU A 58 4.39 -16.74 -7.67
CA GLU A 58 3.56 -17.96 -7.75
C GLU A 58 2.08 -17.63 -8.02
N HIS A 59 1.65 -16.42 -7.66
CA HIS A 59 0.28 -15.92 -7.83
C HIS A 59 0.11 -15.04 -9.07
N GLY A 60 1.11 -14.99 -9.96
CA GLY A 60 1.07 -14.17 -11.18
C GLY A 60 1.10 -12.66 -10.91
N LEU A 61 1.49 -12.25 -9.70
CA LEU A 61 1.64 -10.83 -9.36
C LEU A 61 2.83 -10.21 -10.11
N THR A 62 2.65 -8.96 -10.49
CA THR A 62 3.75 -8.12 -10.91
C THR A 62 4.70 -7.86 -9.74
N HIS A 63 5.90 -7.42 -10.10
CA HIS A 63 6.91 -7.06 -9.13
C HIS A 63 6.52 -5.86 -8.25
N ASP A 64 5.69 -4.94 -8.79
CA ASP A 64 5.16 -3.78 -8.06
C ASP A 64 4.03 -4.16 -7.12
N GLU A 65 3.11 -5.04 -7.54
CA GLU A 65 2.03 -5.57 -6.69
C GLU A 65 2.59 -6.40 -5.53
N SER A 66 3.62 -7.20 -5.78
CA SER A 66 4.27 -7.97 -4.72
C SER A 66 4.93 -7.03 -3.70
N ALA A 67 5.61 -5.98 -4.18
CA ALA A 67 6.26 -5.00 -3.32
C ALA A 67 5.26 -4.14 -2.52
N SER A 68 4.09 -3.83 -3.07
CA SER A 68 3.07 -3.06 -2.35
C SER A 68 2.46 -3.87 -1.20
N ILE A 69 2.26 -5.18 -1.39
CA ILE A 69 1.85 -6.09 -0.32
C ILE A 69 2.93 -6.17 0.75
N TYR A 70 4.20 -6.32 0.36
CA TYR A 70 5.34 -6.39 1.30
C TYR A 70 5.46 -5.13 2.18
N ILE A 71 5.19 -3.94 1.64
CA ILE A 71 5.24 -2.68 2.41
C ILE A 71 4.07 -2.56 3.39
N TYR A 72 2.94 -3.19 3.09
CA TYR A 72 1.75 -3.16 3.95
C TYR A 72 1.86 -4.08 5.18
N THR A 73 2.63 -5.17 5.07
CA THR A 73 2.81 -6.19 6.12
C THR A 73 4.02 -5.91 7.00
#